data_AF-A0A3D4RR24-F1
#
_entry.id   AF-A0A3D4RR24-F1
#
_cell.length_a   1.000
_cell.length_b   1.000
_cell.length_c   1.000
_cell.angle_alpha   90.00
_cell.angle_beta   90.00
_cell.angle_gamma   90.00
#
_symmetry.space_group_name_H-M   'P 1'
#
loop_
_entity.id
_entity.type
_entity.pdbx_description
1 polymer ?
#
loop_
_entity_poly.entity_id
_entity_poly.type
_entity_poly.pdbx_seq_one_letter_code
_entity_poly.pdbx_strand_id
1 'polypeptide(L)' 'MRILGAHLRRASQAIALKIAEGNGKATSGDRRRSFESARGSALECAAIEDVLAGVRCVVRRRQQQAKGTA' A
#
# COMPACT_ATOMS: atom_id res chain seq x y z
N MET A 1 -11.74 6.74 -5.35
CA MET A 1 -10.67 6.74 -4.32
C MET A 1 -11.02 6.07 -2.99
N ARG A 2 -12.29 5.99 -2.55
CA ARG A 2 -12.67 5.33 -1.27
C ARG A 2 -12.23 3.86 -1.16
N ILE A 3 -12.28 3.11 -2.25
CA ILE A 3 -11.87 1.70 -2.30
C ILE A 3 -10.36 1.56 -2.08
N LEU A 4 -9.52 2.31 -2.82
CA LEU A 4 -8.06 2.27 -2.63
C LEU A 4 -7.66 2.66 -1.20
N GLY A 5 -8.30 3.67 -0.61
CA GLY A 5 -8.03 4.06 0.77
C GLY A 5 -8.39 2.99 1.81
N ALA A 6 -9.45 2.21 1.57
CA ALA A 6 -9.81 1.08 2.42
C ALA A 6 -8.85 -0.10 2.25
N HIS A 7 -8.41 -0.38 1.01
CA HIS A 7 -7.40 -1.40 0.73
C HIS A 7 -6.05 -1.07 1.38
N LEU A 8 -5.58 0.17 1.23
CA LEU A 8 -4.32 0.62 1.84
C LEU A 8 -4.31 0.43 3.36
N ARG A 9 -5.40 0.80 4.04
CA ARG A 9 -5.52 0.61 5.49
C ARG A 9 -5.49 -0.85 5.90
N ARG A 10 -6.22 -1.72 5.20
CA ARG A 10 -6.23 -3.15 5.52
C ARG A 10 -4.88 -3.80 5.24
N ALA A 11 -4.26 -3.48 4.11
CA ALA A 11 -2.95 -3.99 3.73
C ALA A 11 -1.88 -3.54 4.73
N SER A 12 -1.88 -2.27 5.16
CA SER A 12 -0.91 -1.78 6.14
C SER A 12 -1.06 -2.43 7.52
N GLN A 13 -2.28 -2.67 7.97
CA GLN A 13 -2.57 -3.43 9.20
C GLN A 13 -2.09 -4.89 9.08
N ALA A 14 -2.29 -5.50 7.92
CA ALA A 14 -1.88 -6.89 7.67
C ALA A 14 -0.37 -7.07 7.76
N ILE A 15 0.45 -6.08 7.39
CA ILE A 15 1.92 -6.13 7.53
C ILE A 15 2.31 -6.37 8.99
N ALA A 16 1.85 -5.49 9.89
CA ALA A 16 2.19 -5.58 11.31
C ALA A 16 1.68 -6.88 11.94
N LEU A 17 0.45 -7.28 11.61
CA LEU A 17 -0.14 -8.52 12.09
C LEU A 17 0.64 -9.75 11.63
N LYS A 18 1.03 -9.82 10.35
CA LYS A 18 1.77 -10.96 9.79
C LYS A 18 3.20 -11.06 10.30
N ILE A 19 3.82 -9.93 10.66
CA ILE A 19 5.11 -9.93 11.35
C ILE A 19 4.96 -10.49 12.76
N ALA A 20 3.96 -10.02 13.52
CA ALA A 20 3.69 -10.55 14.85
C ALA A 20 3.37 -12.05 14.82
N GLU A 21 2.51 -12.47 13.87
CA GLU A 21 2.18 -13.88 13.64
C GLU A 21 3.44 -14.71 13.32
N GLY A 22 4.30 -14.24 12.41
CA GLY A 22 5.52 -14.94 12.03
C GLY A 22 6.48 -15.16 13.18
N ASN A 23 6.62 -14.16 14.06
CA ASN A 23 7.44 -14.29 15.27
C ASN A 23 6.89 -15.34 16.26
N GLY A 24 5.57 -15.57 16.26
CA GLY A 24 4.93 -16.60 17.07
C GLY A 24 4.94 -18.01 16.47
N LYS A 25 5.45 -18.22 15.25
CA LYS A 25 5.48 -19.55 14.63
C LYS A 25 6.60 -20.43 15.19
N ALA A 26 6.28 -21.69 15.41
CA ALA A 26 7.19 -22.72 15.94
C ALA A 26 8.24 -23.19 14.93
N THR A 27 7.90 -23.21 13.65
CA THR A 27 8.80 -23.64 12.58
C THR A 27 9.34 -22.46 11.78
N SER A 28 10.55 -22.60 11.27
CA SER A 28 11.15 -21.63 10.34
C SER A 28 10.34 -21.50 9.05
N GLY A 29 9.74 -22.59 8.57
CA GLY A 29 8.88 -22.60 7.39
C GLY A 29 7.63 -21.74 7.54
N ASP A 30 6.90 -21.88 8.64
CA ASP A 30 5.68 -21.10 8.89
C ASP A 30 5.99 -19.63 9.20
N ARG A 31 7.10 -19.36 9.90
CA ARG A 31 7.61 -18.01 10.11
C ARG A 31 7.89 -17.32 8.79
N ARG A 32 8.63 -17.99 7.90
CA ARG A 32 8.96 -17.48 6.57
C ARG A 32 7.71 -17.18 5.75
N ARG A 33 6.74 -18.10 5.70
CA ARG A 33 5.48 -17.92 4.96
C ARG A 33 4.69 -16.69 5.45
N SER A 34 4.71 -16.45 6.77
CA SER A 34 4.08 -15.27 7.38
C SER A 34 4.77 -13.98 6.93
N PHE A 35 6.11 -13.95 6.92
CA PHE A 35 6.88 -12.80 6.44
C PHE A 35 6.77 -12.57 4.94
N GLU A 36 6.71 -13.62 4.13
CA GLU A 36 6.42 -13.51 2.69
C GLU A 36 5.05 -12.85 2.46
N SER A 37 4.04 -13.20 3.26
CA SER A 37 2.72 -12.58 3.20
C SER A 37 2.74 -11.11 3.65
N ALA A 38 3.52 -10.78 4.69
CA ALA A 38 3.74 -9.39 5.12
C ALA A 38 4.38 -8.57 4.01
N ARG A 39 5.39 -9.12 3.33
CA ARG A 39 6.05 -8.49 2.18
C ARG A 39 5.06 -8.27 1.02
N GLY A 40 4.21 -9.24 0.72
CA GLY A 40 3.16 -9.10 -0.28
C GLY A 40 2.23 -7.92 0.02
N SER A 41 1.79 -7.78 1.28
CA SER A 41 0.94 -6.67 1.72
C SER A 41 1.65 -5.31 1.62
N ALA A 42 2.96 -5.27 1.90
CA ALA A 42 3.76 -4.05 1.74
C ALA A 42 3.87 -3.61 0.27
N LEU A 43 4.03 -4.56 -0.66
CA LEU A 43 4.04 -4.27 -2.10
C LEU A 43 2.68 -3.79 -2.60
N GLU A 44 1.57 -4.32 -2.08
CA GLU A 44 0.23 -3.81 -2.38
C GLU A 44 0.09 -2.34 -1.94
N CYS A 45 0.52 -2.00 -0.72
CA CYS A 45 0.54 -0.62 -0.24
C CYS A 45 1.34 0.31 -1.15
N ALA A 46 2.54 -0.11 -1.56
CA ALA A 46 3.40 0.67 -2.47
C ALA A 46 2.71 0.91 -3.82
N ALA A 47 2.14 -0.13 -4.42
CA ALA A 47 1.41 -0.01 -5.68
C ALA A 47 0.21 0.94 -5.58
N ILE A 48 -0.52 0.93 -4.46
CA ILE A 48 -1.62 1.88 -4.21
C ILE A 48 -1.09 3.32 -4.14
N GLU A 49 0.02 3.56 -3.45
CA GLU A 49 0.63 4.89 -3.39
C GLU A 49 1.10 5.40 -4.74
N ASP A 50 1.68 4.54 -5.59
CA ASP A 50 2.08 4.90 -6.96
C ASP A 50 0.89 5.34 -7.81
N VAL A 51 -0.22 4.60 -7.75
CA VAL A 51 -1.46 4.97 -8.45
C VAL A 51 -1.99 6.32 -7.94
N LEU A 52 -2.01 6.53 -6.63
CA LEU A 52 -2.45 7.80 -6.05
C LEU A 52 -1.54 8.96 -6.44
N ALA A 53 -0.23 8.77 -6.48
CA ALA A 53 0.73 9.76 -6.93
C ALA A 53 0.52 10.13 -8.40
N GLY A 54 0.29 9.16 -9.27
CA GLY A 54 -0.04 9.38 -10.68
C GLY A 54 -1.29 10.22 -10.86
N VAL A 55 -2.38 9.88 -10.15
CA VAL A 55 -3.63 10.67 -10.18
C VAL A 55 -3.42 12.10 -9.68
N ARG A 56 -2.69 12.27 -8.55
CA ARG A 56 -2.36 13.60 -8.00
C ARG A 56 -1.56 14.44 -9.00
N CYS A 57 -0.62 13.83 -9.72
CA CYS A 57 0.18 14.50 -10.75
C CYS A 57 -0.70 15.04 -11.88
N VAL A 58 -1.59 14.21 -12.43
CA VAL A 58 -2.51 14.60 -13.51
C VAL A 58 -3.44 15.74 -13.07
N VAL A 59 -4.02 15.64 -11.88
CA VAL A 59 -4.90 16.68 -11.33
C VAL A 59 -4.15 18.00 -11.17
N ARG A 60 -2.95 17.98 -10.59
CA ARG A 60 -2.11 19.19 -10.42
C ARG A 60 -1.78 19.85 -11.76
N ARG A 61 -1.40 19.06 -12.77
CA ARG A 61 -1.11 19.58 -14.11
C ARG A 61 -2.32 20.30 -14.72
N ARG A 62 -3.51 19.70 -14.64
CA ARG A 62 -4.76 20.33 -15.14
C ARG A 62 -5.06 21.65 -14.42
N GLN A 63 -4.87 21.70 -13.10
CA GLN A 63 -5.10 22.91 -12.31
C GLN A 63 -4.12 24.04 -12.67
N GLN A 64 -2.86 23.70 -12.98
CA GLN A 64 -1.87 24.69 -13.43
C GLN A 64 -2.21 25.23 -14.82
N GLN A 65 -2.64 24.37 -15.75
CA GLN A 65 -3.08 24.78 -17.09
C GLN A 65 -4.29 25.72 -17.03
N ALA A 66 -5.28 25.42 -16.17
CA ALA A 66 -6.46 26.27 -15.98
C ALA A 66 -6.14 27.65 -15.37
N LYS A 67 -5.03 27.77 -14.63
CA LYS A 67 -4.59 29.05 -14.04
C LYS A 67 -3.72 29.88 -14.99
N GLY A 68 -3.04 29.24 -15.94
CA GLY A 68 -2.20 29.92 -16.94
C GLY A 68 -2.93 30.32 -18.22
N THR A 69 -4.24 30.04 -18.31
CA THR A 69 -5.12 30.45 -19.42
C THR A 69 -6.06 31.60 -19.05
N ALA A 70 -5.89 32.18 -17.86
CA ALA A 70 -6.60 33.36 -17.39
C ALA A 70 -5.70 34.61 -17.46
#